data_AF-F4D1W4-F1
#
_entry.id   AF-F4D1W4-F1
#
_cell.length_a   1.000
_cell.length_b   1.000
_cell.length_c   1.000
_cell.angle_alpha   90.00
_cell.angle_beta   90.00
_cell.angle_gamma   90.00
#
_symmetry.space_group_name_H-M   'P 1'
#
loop_
_entity.id
_entity.type
_entity.pdbx_description
1 polymer ?
#
loop_
_entity_poly.entity_id
_entity_poly.type
_entity_poly.pdbx_seq_one_letter_code
_entity_poly.pdbx_strand_id
1 'polypeptide(L)'
;MTSVLRRTSSRLLAGGLAAALVAGPAAPAVASVVLVVRGQGAFDTPFESTRTATGVDGLFVTVSAEIARTLPTLERGREGAPDLLAVQSSAVASVFAHPTGDEVLPIGGSTGTGPSPTLQQLRADVAAGEFHLVLAFPSADPRIRWVARSCRALTGATPPFQDFFCVPADAAKP
;
A
#
# COMPACT_ATOMS: atom_id res chain seq x y z
N MET A 1 -52.06 17.86 -35.27
CA MET A 1 -50.61 17.91 -35.59
C MET A 1 -49.69 17.82 -34.36
N THR A 2 -50.15 18.09 -33.14
CA THR A 2 -49.36 18.02 -31.88
C THR A 2 -48.99 16.59 -31.43
N SER A 3 -49.78 15.57 -31.76
CA SER A 3 -49.53 14.17 -31.38
C SER A 3 -48.32 13.54 -32.10
N VAL A 4 -48.10 13.87 -33.38
CA VAL A 4 -47.02 13.29 -34.21
C VAL A 4 -45.66 13.83 -33.77
N LEU A 5 -45.55 15.14 -33.52
CA LEU A 5 -44.33 15.78 -33.01
C LEU A 5 -43.86 15.19 -31.67
N ARG A 6 -44.80 14.94 -30.75
CA ARG A 6 -44.51 14.32 -29.43
C ARG A 6 -43.97 12.90 -29.57
N ARG A 7 -44.49 12.13 -30.52
CA ARG A 7 -44.08 10.73 -30.80
C ARG A 7 -42.69 10.65 -31.43
N THR A 8 -42.33 11.59 -32.29
CA THR A 8 -41.00 11.66 -32.93
C THR A 8 -39.93 12.07 -31.92
N SER A 9 -40.21 13.06 -31.06
CA SER A 9 -39.30 13.46 -29.97
C SER A 9 -39.04 12.33 -28.98
N SER A 10 -40.06 11.54 -28.62
CA SER A 10 -39.87 10.37 -27.73
C SER A 10 -39.01 9.27 -28.36
N ARG A 11 -39.10 9.05 -29.67
CA ARG A 11 -38.26 8.05 -30.37
C ARG A 11 -36.81 8.50 -30.49
N LEU A 12 -36.56 9.78 -30.74
CA LEU A 12 -35.21 10.35 -30.77
C LEU A 12 -34.56 10.35 -29.39
N LEU A 13 -35.31 10.68 -28.34
CA LEU A 13 -34.84 10.57 -26.95
C LEU A 13 -34.53 9.13 -26.57
N ALA A 14 -35.40 8.17 -26.90
CA ALA A 14 -35.17 6.75 -26.63
C ALA A 14 -33.94 6.22 -27.39
N GLY A 15 -33.76 6.61 -28.65
CA GLY A 15 -32.58 6.26 -29.43
C GLY A 15 -31.29 6.88 -28.86
N GLY A 16 -31.33 8.14 -28.44
CA GLY A 16 -30.21 8.80 -27.78
C GLY A 16 -29.84 8.16 -26.44
N LEU A 17 -30.83 7.80 -25.62
CA LEU A 17 -30.65 7.07 -24.37
C LEU A 17 -30.03 5.68 -24.61
N ALA A 18 -30.52 4.93 -25.59
CA ALA A 18 -29.97 3.63 -25.95
C ALA A 18 -28.51 3.74 -26.44
N ALA A 19 -28.21 4.73 -27.29
CA ALA A 19 -26.84 4.97 -27.74
C ALA A 19 -25.91 5.37 -26.58
N ALA A 20 -26.36 6.23 -25.66
CA ALA A 20 -25.59 6.61 -24.49
C ALA A 20 -25.36 5.43 -23.51
N LEU A 21 -26.36 4.57 -23.33
CA LEU A 21 -26.26 3.35 -22.51
C LEU A 21 -25.25 2.34 -23.07
N VAL A 22 -25.06 2.31 -24.39
CA VAL A 22 -24.08 1.43 -25.05
C VAL A 22 -22.69 2.08 -25.15
N ALA A 23 -22.62 3.36 -25.47
CA ALA A 23 -21.35 4.08 -25.62
C ALA A 23 -20.66 4.34 -24.27
N GLY A 24 -21.43 4.61 -23.22
CA GLY A 24 -20.91 4.84 -21.86
C GLY A 24 -19.98 3.74 -21.34
N PRO A 25 -20.38 2.45 -21.37
CA PRO A 25 -19.53 1.36 -20.91
C PRO A 25 -18.48 0.89 -21.94
N ALA A 26 -18.58 1.30 -23.21
CA ALA A 26 -17.65 0.83 -24.24
C ALA A 26 -16.19 1.21 -23.93
N ALA A 27 -15.97 2.43 -23.44
CA ALA A 27 -14.63 2.89 -23.06
C ALA A 27 -14.01 2.03 -21.94
N PRO A 28 -14.61 1.89 -20.74
CA PRO A 28 -14.04 1.04 -19.69
C PRO A 28 -13.94 -0.44 -20.08
N ALA A 29 -14.88 -0.97 -20.89
CA ALA A 29 -14.83 -2.35 -21.36
C ALA A 29 -13.61 -2.62 -22.27
N VAL A 30 -13.37 -1.76 -23.26
CA VAL A 30 -12.18 -1.85 -24.13
C VAL A 30 -10.92 -1.70 -23.30
N ALA A 31 -10.92 -0.78 -22.33
CA ALA A 31 -9.79 -0.56 -21.44
C ALA A 31 -9.44 -1.82 -20.62
N SER A 32 -10.44 -2.50 -20.03
CA SER A 32 -10.22 -3.76 -19.32
C SER A 32 -9.67 -4.88 -20.22
N VAL A 33 -10.15 -4.98 -21.47
CA VAL A 33 -9.61 -5.94 -22.45
C VAL A 33 -8.15 -5.62 -22.77
N VAL A 34 -7.80 -4.34 -22.94
CA VAL A 34 -6.42 -3.92 -23.20
C VAL A 34 -5.48 -4.32 -22.06
N LEU A 35 -5.91 -4.14 -20.80
CA LEU A 35 -5.11 -4.56 -19.64
C LEU A 35 -4.79 -6.06 -19.72
N VAL A 36 -5.81 -6.90 -19.93
CA VAL A 36 -5.64 -8.36 -20.01
C VAL A 36 -4.76 -8.76 -21.20
N VAL A 37 -5.01 -8.22 -22.40
CA VAL A 37 -4.25 -8.56 -23.61
C VAL A 37 -2.78 -8.15 -23.51
N ARG A 38 -2.49 -7.07 -22.78
CA ARG A 38 -1.11 -6.60 -22.54
C ARG A 38 -0.44 -7.25 -21.33
N GLY A 39 -1.12 -8.18 -20.64
CA GLY A 39 -0.59 -8.81 -19.43
C GLY A 39 -0.39 -7.83 -18.27
N GLN A 40 -1.17 -6.76 -18.23
CA GLN A 40 -1.13 -5.74 -17.19
C GLN A 40 -1.82 -6.23 -15.91
N GLY A 41 -1.30 -5.80 -14.77
CA GLY A 41 -1.68 -6.26 -13.43
C GLY A 41 -2.72 -5.39 -12.72
N ALA A 42 -2.90 -5.65 -11.43
CA ALA A 42 -3.91 -4.99 -10.59
C ALA A 42 -3.69 -3.49 -10.37
N PHE A 43 -2.49 -2.98 -10.66
CA PHE A 43 -2.12 -1.57 -10.48
C PHE A 43 -2.07 -0.79 -11.79
N ASP A 44 -2.18 -1.45 -12.94
CA ASP A 44 -2.21 -0.78 -14.23
C ASP A 44 -3.58 -0.16 -14.49
N THR A 45 -3.62 1.14 -14.80
CA THR A 45 -4.86 1.79 -15.22
C THR A 45 -4.73 2.37 -16.62
N PRO A 46 -5.72 2.14 -17.51
CA PRO A 46 -5.61 2.55 -18.92
C PRO A 46 -5.83 4.05 -19.14
N PHE A 47 -6.07 4.81 -18.07
CA PHE A 47 -6.42 6.23 -18.11
C PHE A 47 -5.39 7.13 -17.42
N GLU A 48 -4.31 6.58 -16.89
CA GLU A 48 -3.27 7.37 -16.22
C GLU A 48 -2.18 7.86 -17.17
N SER A 49 -1.42 8.86 -16.72
CA SER A 49 -0.26 9.35 -17.46
C SER A 49 0.88 8.33 -17.44
N THR A 50 1.74 8.32 -18.46
CA THR A 50 2.94 7.47 -18.49
C THR A 50 3.81 7.66 -17.25
N ARG A 51 3.92 8.90 -16.73
CA ARG A 51 4.68 9.19 -15.51
C ARG A 51 4.10 8.45 -14.30
N THR A 52 2.78 8.44 -14.17
CA THR A 52 2.08 7.74 -13.08
C THR A 52 2.28 6.24 -13.21
N ALA A 53 2.04 5.69 -14.40
CA ALA A 53 2.23 4.27 -14.69
C ALA A 53 3.65 3.80 -14.36
N THR A 54 4.69 4.52 -14.83
CA THR A 54 6.09 4.17 -14.50
C THR A 54 6.39 4.24 -12.99
N GLY A 55 5.78 5.19 -12.27
CA GLY A 55 5.93 5.28 -10.83
C GLY A 55 5.27 4.11 -10.09
N VAL A 56 4.08 3.70 -10.54
CA VAL A 56 3.34 2.55 -10.02
C VAL A 56 4.10 1.26 -10.30
N ASP A 57 4.58 1.04 -11.52
CA ASP A 57 5.42 -0.12 -11.90
C ASP A 57 6.68 -0.20 -11.05
N GLY A 58 7.34 0.94 -10.82
CA GLY A 58 8.50 1.02 -9.95
C GLY A 58 8.21 0.50 -8.54
N LEU A 59 7.11 0.94 -7.93
CA LEU A 59 6.75 0.61 -6.55
C LEU A 59 6.12 -0.78 -6.39
N PHE A 60 5.15 -1.12 -7.23
CA PHE A 60 4.30 -2.31 -7.03
C PHE A 60 4.71 -3.50 -7.89
N VAL A 61 5.58 -3.33 -8.88
CA VAL A 61 6.14 -4.45 -9.66
C VAL A 61 7.61 -4.65 -9.29
N THR A 62 8.44 -3.62 -9.51
CA THR A 62 9.90 -3.75 -9.35
C THR A 62 10.31 -3.90 -7.88
N VAL A 63 9.93 -2.96 -7.01
CA VAL A 63 10.26 -3.03 -5.58
C VAL A 63 9.59 -4.24 -4.92
N SER A 64 8.35 -4.57 -5.30
CA SER A 64 7.67 -5.76 -4.76
C SER A 64 8.41 -7.06 -5.12
N ALA A 65 8.97 -7.17 -6.32
CA ALA A 65 9.81 -8.31 -6.69
C ALA A 65 11.15 -8.37 -5.94
N GLU A 66 11.71 -7.22 -5.52
CA GLU A 66 12.87 -7.18 -4.62
C GLU A 66 12.48 -7.61 -3.20
N ILE A 67 11.35 -7.14 -2.67
CA ILE A 67 10.86 -7.53 -1.34
C ILE A 67 10.54 -9.03 -1.28
N ALA A 68 9.91 -9.59 -2.31
CA ALA A 68 9.65 -11.03 -2.37
C ALA A 68 10.95 -11.86 -2.24
N ARG A 69 12.08 -11.34 -2.74
CA ARG A 69 13.40 -11.99 -2.58
C ARG A 69 13.97 -11.87 -1.18
N THR A 70 13.57 -10.86 -0.40
CA THR A 70 14.00 -10.71 1.00
C THR A 70 13.10 -11.44 1.99
N LEU A 71 11.95 -11.94 1.55
CA LEU A 71 10.95 -12.62 2.40
C LEU A 71 11.55 -13.71 3.30
N PRO A 72 12.38 -14.66 2.83
CA PRO A 72 12.95 -15.69 3.71
C PRO A 72 13.83 -15.12 4.84
N THR A 73 14.38 -13.92 4.67
CA THR A 73 15.13 -13.22 5.72
C THR A 73 14.17 -12.52 6.69
N LEU A 74 13.11 -11.90 6.18
CA LEU A 74 12.07 -11.27 7.00
C LEU A 74 11.33 -12.30 7.85
N GLU A 75 10.93 -13.44 7.28
CA GLU A 75 10.28 -14.54 8.01
C GLU A 75 11.14 -15.11 9.14
N ARG A 76 12.46 -15.21 8.91
CA ARG A 76 13.39 -15.62 9.98
C ARG A 76 13.46 -14.58 11.09
N GLY A 77 13.51 -13.29 10.73
CA GLY A 77 13.52 -12.19 11.71
C GLY A 77 12.19 -11.93 12.39
N ARG A 78 11.07 -12.42 11.83
CA ARG A 78 9.74 -12.39 12.44
C ARG A 78 9.68 -13.19 13.73
N GLU A 79 10.54 -14.20 13.92
CA GLU A 79 10.65 -15.02 15.14
C GLU A 79 9.31 -15.52 15.71
N GLY A 80 8.32 -15.78 14.84
CA GLY A 80 6.98 -16.24 15.22
C GLY A 80 5.99 -15.14 15.61
N ALA A 81 6.36 -13.87 15.54
CA ALA A 81 5.49 -12.73 15.78
C ALA A 81 4.29 -12.70 14.79
N PRO A 82 3.12 -12.19 15.17
CA PRO A 82 1.96 -12.03 14.28
C PRO A 82 2.22 -11.16 13.04
N ASP A 83 2.90 -10.03 13.17
CA ASP A 83 3.21 -9.14 12.05
C ASP A 83 4.62 -9.44 11.50
N LEU A 84 4.77 -9.40 10.17
CA LEU A 84 6.07 -9.64 9.52
C LEU A 84 7.12 -8.59 9.94
N LEU A 85 6.68 -7.33 10.03
CA LEU A 85 7.46 -6.18 10.46
C LEU A 85 6.54 -4.98 10.74
N ALA A 86 7.04 -4.02 11.50
CA ALA A 86 6.45 -2.68 11.58
C ALA A 86 7.19 -1.70 10.65
N VAL A 87 6.47 -0.77 10.04
CA VAL A 87 7.04 0.20 9.09
C VAL A 87 6.53 1.61 9.34
N GLN A 88 7.29 2.64 9.03
CA GLN A 88 6.91 4.03 9.35
C GLN A 88 5.58 4.51 8.74
N SER A 89 5.09 3.95 7.64
CA SER A 89 3.85 4.45 7.01
C SER A 89 3.04 3.34 6.37
N SER A 90 1.72 3.58 6.24
CA SER A 90 0.84 2.64 5.54
C SER A 90 1.13 2.51 4.05
N ALA A 91 1.76 3.53 3.44
CA ALA A 91 2.23 3.44 2.07
C ALA A 91 3.36 2.40 1.94
N VAL A 92 4.35 2.43 2.85
CA VAL A 92 5.41 1.42 2.88
C VAL A 92 4.83 0.05 3.22
N ALA A 93 3.90 -0.02 4.17
CA ALA A 93 3.27 -1.28 4.57
C ALA A 93 2.62 -1.99 3.37
N SER A 94 1.91 -1.23 2.51
CA SER A 94 1.25 -1.79 1.33
C SER A 94 2.21 -2.47 0.36
N VAL A 95 3.43 -1.96 0.22
CA VAL A 95 4.44 -2.49 -0.71
C VAL A 95 5.09 -3.77 -0.16
N PHE A 96 5.13 -3.94 1.17
CA PHE A 96 5.56 -5.19 1.79
C PHE A 96 4.43 -6.23 1.84
N ALA A 97 3.24 -5.84 2.27
CA ALA A 97 2.11 -6.76 2.42
C ALA A 97 1.64 -7.35 1.09
N HIS A 98 1.71 -6.59 -0.01
CA HIS A 98 1.22 -7.05 -1.31
C HIS A 98 1.94 -8.30 -1.85
N PRO A 99 3.28 -8.34 -1.96
CA PRO A 99 3.99 -9.53 -2.45
C PRO A 99 4.09 -10.68 -1.45
N THR A 100 3.99 -10.40 -0.14
CA THR A 100 4.16 -11.43 0.91
C THR A 100 2.85 -12.06 1.34
N GLY A 101 1.75 -11.32 1.29
CA GLY A 101 0.47 -11.72 1.85
C GLY A 101 0.42 -11.70 3.39
N ASP A 102 1.49 -11.25 4.04
CA ASP A 102 1.59 -11.11 5.49
C ASP A 102 1.11 -9.73 5.97
N GLU A 103 0.63 -9.69 7.21
CA GLU A 103 0.34 -8.44 7.90
C GLU A 103 1.62 -7.65 8.20
N VAL A 104 1.55 -6.34 7.99
CA VAL A 104 2.65 -5.39 8.17
C VAL A 104 2.13 -4.18 8.93
N LEU A 105 2.63 -3.94 10.14
CA LEU A 105 2.10 -2.91 11.03
C LEU A 105 2.56 -1.50 10.62
N PRO A 106 1.66 -0.58 10.23
CA PRO A 106 2.05 0.78 9.90
C PRO A 106 2.11 1.69 11.13
N ILE A 107 3.25 2.37 11.33
CA ILE A 107 3.48 3.38 12.36
C ILE A 107 3.06 4.76 11.84
N GLY A 108 1.81 4.88 11.41
CA GLY A 108 1.22 6.11 10.91
C GLY A 108 0.39 5.91 9.64
N GLY A 109 -0.20 7.01 9.16
CA GLY A 109 -0.94 7.03 7.90
C GLY A 109 -0.03 6.87 6.67
N SER A 110 -0.54 7.21 5.49
CA SER A 110 0.20 7.06 4.22
C SER A 110 1.53 7.80 4.19
N THR A 111 1.60 8.96 4.83
CA THR A 111 2.80 9.79 4.97
C THR A 111 3.61 9.48 6.23
N GLY A 112 3.15 8.55 7.08
CA GLY A 112 3.72 8.26 8.39
C GLY A 112 3.36 9.28 9.49
N THR A 113 2.66 10.37 9.17
CA THR A 113 2.31 11.41 10.15
C THR A 113 1.02 11.14 10.92
N GLY A 114 0.29 10.08 10.55
CA GLY A 114 -0.94 9.68 11.25
C GLY A 114 -0.63 9.28 12.70
N PRO A 115 -1.52 9.57 13.66
CA PRO A 115 -1.22 9.42 15.09
C PRO A 115 -1.28 7.98 15.62
N SER A 116 -1.75 7.03 14.79
CA SER A 116 -1.88 5.61 15.16
C SER A 116 -0.71 4.78 14.63
N PRO A 117 -0.23 3.79 15.39
CA PRO A 117 -0.48 3.60 16.81
C PRO A 117 0.15 4.77 17.59
N THR A 118 -0.39 5.08 18.77
CA THR A 118 0.28 6.00 19.70
C THR A 118 1.60 5.38 20.21
N LEU A 119 2.50 6.19 20.79
CA LEU A 119 3.72 5.64 21.39
C LEU A 119 3.42 4.61 22.50
N GLN A 120 2.34 4.79 23.27
CA GLN A 120 1.95 3.84 24.29
C GLN A 120 1.49 2.51 23.67
N GLN A 121 0.70 2.55 22.61
CA GLN A 121 0.28 1.37 21.88
C GLN A 121 1.49 0.65 21.25
N LEU A 122 2.38 1.38 20.57
CA LEU A 122 3.59 0.79 20.00
C LEU A 122 4.45 0.07 21.04
N ARG A 123 4.58 0.64 22.24
CA ARG A 123 5.28 -0.02 23.36
C ARG A 123 4.56 -1.28 23.84
N ALA A 124 3.23 -1.26 23.88
CA ALA A 124 2.44 -2.43 24.22
C ALA A 124 2.57 -3.53 23.16
N ASP A 125 2.56 -3.18 21.88
CA ASP A 125 2.74 -4.10 20.76
C ASP A 125 4.13 -4.76 20.81
N VAL A 126 5.18 -3.97 21.10
CA VAL A 126 6.54 -4.52 21.35
C VAL A 126 6.56 -5.43 22.59
N ALA A 127 5.89 -5.05 23.68
CA ALA A 127 5.83 -5.86 24.89
C ALA A 127 5.12 -7.20 24.68
N ALA A 128 4.08 -7.21 23.83
CA ALA A 128 3.35 -8.40 23.43
C ALA A 128 4.09 -9.25 22.40
N GLY A 129 5.12 -8.69 21.74
CA GLY A 129 5.84 -9.36 20.67
C GLY A 129 5.03 -9.44 19.37
N GLU A 130 4.18 -8.44 19.10
CA GLU A 130 3.39 -8.37 17.87
C GLU A 130 4.27 -8.29 16.61
N PHE A 131 5.46 -7.68 16.75
CA PHE A 131 6.51 -7.64 15.74
C PHE A 131 7.90 -7.56 16.40
N HIS A 132 8.93 -7.93 15.64
CA HIS A 132 10.33 -7.75 16.05
C HIS A 132 11.14 -6.85 15.13
N LEU A 133 10.79 -6.80 13.85
CA LEU A 133 11.48 -5.97 12.86
C LEU A 133 10.79 -4.62 12.71
N VAL A 134 11.58 -3.54 12.64
CA VAL A 134 11.08 -2.19 12.33
C VAL A 134 11.89 -1.57 11.21
N LEU A 135 11.22 -1.14 10.14
CA LEU A 135 11.80 -0.37 9.04
C LEU A 135 11.31 1.09 9.12
N ALA A 136 12.22 2.03 9.27
CA ALA A 136 11.88 3.44 9.38
C ALA A 136 12.86 4.35 8.65
N PHE A 137 12.43 5.59 8.43
CA PHE A 137 13.31 6.68 8.02
C PHE A 137 13.60 7.59 9.22
N PRO A 138 14.75 8.30 9.24
CA PRO A 138 14.99 9.34 10.22
C PRO A 138 13.81 10.32 10.30
N SER A 139 13.24 10.49 11.48
CA SER A 139 12.04 11.31 11.69
C SER A 139 12.02 11.96 13.06
N ALA A 140 11.37 13.11 13.17
CA ALA A 140 11.09 13.78 14.44
C ALA A 140 9.92 13.14 15.21
N ASP A 141 9.23 12.17 14.61
CA ASP A 141 8.16 11.42 15.26
C ASP A 141 8.65 10.79 16.59
N PRO A 142 7.96 11.04 17.72
CA PRO A 142 8.36 10.48 19.01
C PRO A 142 8.40 8.94 19.02
N ARG A 143 7.57 8.27 18.22
CA ARG A 143 7.52 6.81 18.07
C ARG A 143 8.79 6.27 17.44
N ILE A 144 9.18 6.85 16.31
CA ILE A 144 10.39 6.46 15.57
C ILE A 144 11.64 6.79 16.39
N ARG A 145 11.66 7.96 17.03
CA ARG A 145 12.76 8.32 17.94
C ARG A 145 12.88 7.38 19.13
N TRP A 146 11.76 6.88 19.67
CA TRP A 146 11.77 5.89 20.75
C TRP A 146 12.30 4.54 20.27
N VAL A 147 11.84 4.03 19.11
CA VAL A 147 12.36 2.79 18.51
C VAL A 147 13.88 2.89 18.32
N ALA A 148 14.36 3.99 17.74
CA ALA A 148 15.77 4.20 17.46
C ALA A 148 16.66 4.26 18.72
N ARG A 149 16.09 4.61 19.89
CA ARG A 149 16.82 4.61 21.17
C ARG A 149 16.69 3.30 21.94
N SER A 150 15.56 2.62 21.81
CA SER A 150 15.19 1.48 22.66
C SER A 150 15.56 0.15 22.06
N CYS A 151 15.38 0.00 20.75
CA CYS A 151 15.61 -1.23 20.01
C CYS A 151 17.04 -1.30 19.45
N ARG A 152 17.48 -2.51 19.10
CA ARG A 152 18.81 -2.72 18.52
C ARG A 152 18.80 -2.32 17.04
N ALA A 153 19.66 -1.40 16.63
CA ALA A 153 19.87 -1.11 15.21
C ALA A 153 20.52 -2.31 14.51
N LEU A 154 20.00 -2.66 13.33
CA LEU A 154 20.56 -3.67 12.45
C LEU A 154 21.56 -3.00 11.49
N THR A 155 22.66 -3.69 11.21
CA THR A 155 23.68 -3.21 10.26
C THR A 155 23.31 -3.61 8.84
N GLY A 156 23.65 -2.76 7.87
CA GLY A 156 23.44 -3.04 6.44
C GLY A 156 22.20 -2.41 5.81
N ALA A 157 21.42 -1.63 6.55
CA ALA A 157 20.34 -0.84 5.97
C ALA A 157 20.88 0.14 4.93
N THR A 158 20.25 0.19 3.75
CA THR A 158 20.64 1.14 2.69
C THR A 158 20.06 2.51 3.04
N PRO A 159 20.88 3.58 3.14
CA PRO A 159 20.36 4.91 3.40
C PRO A 159 19.28 5.31 2.37
N PRO A 160 18.19 5.99 2.77
CA PRO A 160 17.95 6.58 4.08
C PRO A 160 17.23 5.65 5.09
N PHE A 161 17.07 4.36 4.78
CA PHE A 161 16.37 3.42 5.66
C PHE A 161 17.20 3.09 6.91
N GLN A 162 16.48 2.81 8.00
CA GLN A 162 17.00 2.34 9.26
C GLN A 162 16.20 1.12 9.69
N ASP A 163 16.92 0.05 10.00
CA ASP A 163 16.34 -1.22 10.38
C ASP A 163 16.62 -1.46 11.87
N PHE A 164 15.60 -1.85 12.61
CA PHE A 164 15.70 -2.13 14.04
C PHE A 164 15.13 -3.50 14.37
N PHE A 165 15.67 -4.08 15.43
CA PHE A 165 15.19 -5.31 16.04
C PHE A 165 14.76 -5.03 17.48
N CYS A 166 13.48 -5.18 17.76
CA CYS A 166 12.84 -4.96 19.05
C CYS A 166 12.49 -6.29 19.72
N VAL A 167 12.75 -6.41 21.01
CA VAL A 167 12.30 -7.52 21.84
C VAL A 167 11.37 -7.02 22.95
N PRO A 168 10.54 -7.88 23.58
CA PRO A 168 9.62 -7.47 24.64
C PRO A 168 10.27 -6.66 25.78
N ALA A 169 11.52 -6.95 26.12
CA ALA A 169 12.27 -6.21 27.14
C ALA A 169 12.52 -4.74 26.76
N ASP A 170 12.50 -4.39 25.47
CA ASP A 170 12.72 -3.02 25.00
C ASP A 170 11.53 -2.10 25.29
N ALA A 171 10.33 -2.66 25.47
CA ALA A 171 9.12 -1.89 25.74
C ALA A 171 9.21 -1.03 27.01
N ALA A 172 10.01 -1.45 27.99
CA ALA A 172 10.21 -0.72 29.25
C ALA A 172 11.24 0.42 29.14
N LYS A 173 12.00 0.49 28.05
CA LYS A 173 13.07 1.49 27.87
C LYS A 173 12.51 2.90 27.59
N PRO A 174 13.25 3.95 28.01
CA PRO A 174 12.84 5.36 27.87
C PRO A 174 12.88 5.92 26.44
#